data_AF-A0A918AJY2-F1
#
_entry.id   AF-A0A918AJY2-F1
#
_cell.length_a   1.000
_cell.length_b   1.000
_cell.length_c   1.000
_cell.angle_alpha   90.00
_cell.angle_beta   90.00
_cell.angle_gamma   90.00
#
_symmetry.space_group_name_H-M   'P 1'
#
loop_
_entity.id
_entity.type
_entity.pdbx_description
1 polymer ?
#
loop_
_entity_poly.entity_id
_entity_poly.type
_entity_poly.pdbx_seq_one_letter_code
_entity_poly.pdbx_strand_id
1 'polypeptide(L)'
;MKFFIDENLPHSLVGPLGVLFREHGFHSCHSEGLTGVQDIPLFQVLSAGGFTAIITKDARQVRANDAERRALHDCGVHWIGVRQPSVGGLKLMAAWVAGPTAAMPHILDRLGQVSTPSWFRVNGIPHEASQRMTSGPLLG
;
A
#
# COMPACT_ATOMS: atom_id res chain seq x y z
N MET A 1 -9.55 4.27 -9.98
CA MET A 1 -9.54 4.65 -8.54
C MET A 1 -8.30 5.48 -8.24
N LYS A 2 -8.28 6.29 -7.17
CA LYS A 2 -7.14 7.15 -6.81
C LYS A 2 -6.58 6.73 -5.43
N PHE A 3 -5.32 6.33 -5.40
CA PHE A 3 -4.63 5.78 -4.23
C PHE A 3 -3.59 6.77 -3.70
N PHE A 4 -3.57 6.94 -2.39
CA PHE A 4 -2.57 7.73 -1.66
C PHE A 4 -1.52 6.79 -1.04
N ILE A 5 -0.25 7.10 -1.21
CA ILE A 5 0.89 6.39 -0.61
C ILE A 5 1.44 7.25 0.50
N ASP A 6 1.33 6.73 1.72
CA ASP A 6 1.71 7.40 2.96
C ASP A 6 3.22 7.63 3.09
N GLU A 7 3.62 8.57 3.94
CA GLU A 7 5.02 9.00 4.12
C GLU A 7 5.94 7.91 4.66
N ASN A 8 5.36 6.92 5.35
CA ASN A 8 6.08 5.78 5.90
C ASN A 8 6.35 4.67 4.86
N LEU A 9 5.95 4.87 3.61
CA LEU A 9 6.25 3.99 2.47
C LEU A 9 7.19 4.66 1.47
N PRO A 10 7.98 3.87 0.70
CA PRO A 10 8.83 4.42 -0.34
C PRO A 10 8.00 5.11 -1.44
N HIS A 11 8.33 6.38 -1.73
CA HIS A 11 7.75 7.12 -2.87
C HIS A 11 7.94 6.38 -4.20
N SER A 12 9.01 5.60 -4.33
CA SER A 12 9.32 4.79 -5.51
C SER A 12 8.25 3.75 -5.87
N LEU A 13 7.26 3.50 -5.00
CA LEU A 13 6.10 2.66 -5.31
C LEU A 13 5.17 3.24 -6.37
N VAL A 14 5.11 4.57 -6.51
CA VAL A 14 4.22 5.24 -7.46
C VAL A 14 4.47 4.74 -8.89
N GLY A 15 5.74 4.69 -9.31
CA GLY A 15 6.12 4.30 -10.67
C GLY A 15 5.67 2.89 -11.06
N PRO A 16 6.11 1.83 -10.36
CA PRO A 16 5.71 0.45 -10.65
C PRO A 16 4.20 0.25 -10.62
N LEU A 17 3.50 0.80 -9.62
CA LEU A 17 2.04 0.67 -9.52
C LEU A 17 1.33 1.38 -10.67
N GLY A 18 1.74 2.61 -11.01
CA GLY A 18 1.16 3.36 -12.12
C GLY A 18 1.37 2.71 -13.49
N VAL A 19 2.52 2.05 -13.70
CA VAL A 19 2.79 1.31 -14.95
C VAL A 19 1.92 0.06 -15.08
N LEU A 20 1.73 -0.68 -13.98
CA LEU A 20 1.02 -1.96 -13.96
C LEU A 20 -0.51 -1.81 -13.88
N PHE A 21 -1.00 -0.75 -13.23
CA PHE A 21 -2.42 -0.52 -12.96
C PHE A 21 -2.88 0.81 -13.57
N ARG A 22 -2.75 0.95 -14.90
CA ARG A 22 -2.91 2.22 -15.64
C ARG A 22 -4.28 2.89 -15.52
N GLU A 23 -5.32 2.14 -15.17
CA GLU A 23 -6.68 2.66 -14.93
C GLU A 23 -6.83 3.31 -13.54
N HIS A 24 -5.78 3.27 -12.73
CA HIS A 24 -5.75 3.79 -11.37
C HIS A 24 -4.64 4.83 -11.21
N GLY A 25 -4.93 5.89 -10.45
CA GLY A 25 -3.95 6.92 -10.09
C GLY A 25 -3.27 6.55 -8.78
N PHE A 26 -1.94 6.62 -8.72
CA PHE A 26 -1.15 6.45 -7.50
C PHE A 26 -0.39 7.73 -7.22
N HIS A 27 -0.56 8.28 -6.03
CA HIS A 27 0.05 9.53 -5.61
C HIS A 27 0.67 9.33 -4.24
N SER A 28 1.79 9.97 -3.98
CA SER A 28 2.45 9.90 -2.68
C SER A 28 2.20 11.15 -1.85
N CYS A 29 2.43 11.07 -0.54
CA CYS A 29 2.45 12.24 0.33
C CYS A 29 3.36 13.36 -0.21
N HIS A 30 4.50 13.02 -0.81
CA HIS A 30 5.47 13.98 -1.35
C HIS A 30 4.89 14.74 -2.56
N SER A 31 4.27 14.02 -3.49
CA SER A 31 3.68 14.61 -4.70
C SER A 31 2.43 15.44 -4.42
N GLU A 32 1.70 15.11 -3.34
CA GLU A 32 0.50 15.84 -2.92
C GLU A 32 0.81 16.95 -1.89
N GLY A 33 2.06 17.07 -1.42
CA GLY A 33 2.44 18.07 -0.40
C GLY A 33 1.84 17.81 0.99
N LEU A 34 1.58 16.55 1.34
CA LEU A 34 0.89 16.12 2.57
C LEU A 34 1.83 15.44 3.59
N THR A 35 3.12 15.74 3.55
CA THR A 35 4.10 15.23 4.52
C THR A 35 3.83 15.79 5.92
N GLY A 36 3.91 14.93 6.95
CA GLY A 36 3.73 15.30 8.36
C GLY A 36 2.29 15.66 8.77
N VAL A 37 1.30 15.42 7.91
CA VAL A 37 -0.13 15.62 8.25
C VAL A 37 -0.59 14.47 9.13
N GLN A 38 -1.24 14.78 10.26
CA GLN A 38 -1.79 13.77 11.17
C GLN A 38 -2.90 12.95 10.50
N ASP A 39 -3.06 11.69 10.91
CA ASP A 39 -3.93 10.70 10.25
C ASP A 39 -5.39 11.16 10.07
N ILE A 40 -6.06 11.61 11.14
CA ILE A 40 -7.47 12.01 11.07
C ILE A 40 -7.68 13.23 10.14
N PRO A 41 -6.92 14.33 10.28
CA PRO A 41 -6.96 15.42 9.30
C PRO A 41 -6.62 14.98 7.88
N LEU A 42 -5.65 14.07 7.71
CA LEU A 42 -5.25 13.54 6.42
C LEU A 42 -6.44 12.87 5.72
N PHE A 43 -7.22 12.03 6.41
CA PHE A 43 -8.35 11.32 5.78
C PHE A 43 -9.40 12.28 5.20
N GLN A 44 -9.63 13.42 5.85
CA GLN A 44 -10.53 14.46 5.32
C GLN A 44 -9.99 15.06 4.03
N VAL A 45 -8.69 15.39 3.99
CA VAL A 45 -8.02 15.90 2.78
C VAL A 45 -8.05 14.87 1.65
N LEU A 46 -7.81 13.60 1.97
CA LEU A 46 -7.85 12.50 0.99
C LEU A 46 -9.26 12.35 0.39
N SER A 47 -10.29 12.34 1.23
CA SER A 47 -11.69 12.27 0.79
C SER A 47 -12.04 13.43 -0.14
N ALA A 48 -11.74 14.68 0.28
CA ALA A 48 -11.95 15.87 -0.53
C ALA A 48 -11.15 15.85 -1.86
N GLY A 49 -9.97 15.23 -1.86
CA GLY A 49 -9.11 15.04 -3.03
C GLY A 49 -9.50 13.88 -3.95
N GLY A 50 -10.63 13.21 -3.67
CA GLY A 50 -11.13 12.08 -4.45
C GLY A 50 -10.31 10.79 -4.30
N PHE A 51 -9.50 10.69 -3.25
CA PHE A 51 -8.77 9.47 -2.96
C PHE A 51 -9.71 8.42 -2.40
N THR A 52 -9.67 7.24 -3.01
CA THR A 52 -10.49 6.09 -2.59
C THR A 52 -9.79 5.29 -1.51
N ALA A 53 -8.46 5.30 -1.46
CA ALA A 53 -7.72 4.48 -0.50
C ALA A 53 -6.37 5.09 -0.12
N ILE A 54 -5.93 4.80 1.11
CA ILE A 54 -4.56 5.04 1.60
C ILE A 54 -3.80 3.72 1.70
N ILE A 55 -2.55 3.72 1.23
CA ILE A 55 -1.58 2.63 1.36
C ILE A 55 -0.52 3.09 2.36
N THR A 56 -0.30 2.32 3.42
CA THR A 56 0.54 2.71 4.55
C THR A 56 1.24 1.52 5.19
N LYS A 57 2.35 1.75 5.91
CA LYS A 57 3.21 0.74 6.55
C LYS A 57 2.55 0.04 7.75
N ASP A 58 1.41 0.53 8.24
CA ASP A 58 0.80 -0.03 9.44
C ASP A 58 -0.47 -0.87 9.16
N ALA A 59 -0.28 -2.19 9.19
CA ALA A 59 -1.39 -3.14 9.09
C ALA A 59 -2.13 -3.41 10.42
N ARG A 60 -1.67 -2.85 11.54
CA ARG A 60 -2.22 -3.07 12.88
C ARG A 60 -2.97 -1.85 13.43
N GLN A 61 -2.62 -0.63 13.01
CA GLN A 61 -3.17 0.64 13.52
C GLN A 61 -4.71 0.73 13.48
N VAL A 62 -5.35 0.48 12.34
CA VAL A 62 -6.82 0.66 12.21
C VAL A 62 -7.64 -0.30 13.08
N ARG A 63 -7.04 -1.40 13.53
CA ARG A 63 -7.70 -2.30 14.50
C ARG A 63 -7.61 -1.82 15.94
N ALA A 64 -6.61 -1.01 16.27
CA ALA A 64 -6.32 -0.57 17.62
C ALA A 64 -6.84 0.85 17.92
N ASN A 65 -7.04 1.69 16.90
CA ASN A 65 -7.53 3.07 17.08
C ASN A 65 -8.96 3.25 16.54
N ASP A 66 -9.92 3.36 17.47
CA ASP A 66 -11.34 3.58 17.15
C ASP A 66 -11.61 4.93 16.47
N ALA A 67 -10.84 5.98 16.80
CA ALA A 67 -11.03 7.31 16.24
C ALA A 67 -10.61 7.36 14.76
N GLU A 68 -9.44 6.80 14.42
CA GLU A 68 -8.99 6.66 13.03
C GLU A 68 -9.93 5.78 12.20
N ARG A 69 -10.40 4.66 12.78
CA ARG A 69 -11.33 3.77 12.08
C ARG A 69 -12.64 4.46 11.75
N ARG A 70 -13.20 5.24 12.70
CA ARG A 70 -14.40 6.06 12.45
C ARG A 70 -14.12 7.12 11.39
N ALA A 71 -13.00 7.83 11.50
CA ALA A 71 -12.64 8.87 10.53
C ALA A 71 -12.50 8.31 9.10
N LEU A 72 -11.85 7.15 8.91
CA LEU A 72 -11.78 6.46 7.61
C LEU A 72 -13.16 6.09 7.08
N HIS A 73 -14.03 5.55 7.95
CA HIS A 73 -15.39 5.18 7.61
C HIS A 73 -16.21 6.40 7.17
N ASP A 74 -16.18 7.48 7.95
CA ASP A 74 -16.93 8.71 7.69
C ASP A 74 -16.41 9.43 6.43
N CYS A 75 -15.11 9.32 6.16
CA CYS A 75 -14.48 9.90 4.98
C CYS A 75 -14.62 9.04 3.71
N GLY A 76 -15.14 7.82 3.80
CA GLY A 76 -15.25 6.94 2.64
C GLY A 76 -13.91 6.35 2.15
N VAL A 77 -12.86 6.35 2.97
CA VAL A 77 -11.49 6.01 2.55
C VAL A 77 -11.14 4.58 2.98
N HIS A 78 -10.74 3.75 2.01
CA HIS A 78 -10.24 2.40 2.28
C HIS A 78 -8.81 2.43 2.84
N TRP A 79 -8.48 1.47 3.71
CA TRP A 79 -7.15 1.33 4.29
C TRP A 79 -6.40 0.12 3.74
N ILE A 80 -5.18 0.30 3.26
CA ILE A 80 -4.32 -0.77 2.76
C ILE A 80 -3.02 -0.78 3.57
N GLY A 81 -2.97 -1.64 4.58
CA GLY A 81 -1.81 -1.78 5.45
C GLY A 81 -0.79 -2.77 4.89
N VAL A 82 0.44 -2.32 4.66
CA VAL A 82 1.55 -3.11 4.14
C VAL A 82 2.47 -3.53 5.27
N ARG A 83 2.55 -4.84 5.53
CA ARG A 83 3.45 -5.36 6.56
C ARG A 83 4.90 -5.01 6.25
N GLN A 84 5.57 -4.35 7.19
CA GLN A 84 7.01 -4.11 7.11
C GLN A 84 7.78 -5.44 6.92
N PRO A 85 8.60 -5.57 5.87
CA PRO A 85 9.47 -6.73 5.68
C PRO A 85 10.53 -6.83 6.79
N SER A 86 10.88 -8.04 7.21
CA SER A 86 11.90 -8.32 8.23
C SER A 86 13.34 -8.33 7.69
N VAL A 87 13.55 -7.77 6.50
CA VAL A 87 14.84 -7.74 5.78
C VAL A 87 15.37 -6.32 5.64
N GLY A 88 16.67 -6.19 5.37
CA GLY A 88 17.33 -4.91 5.11
C GLY A 88 17.81 -4.74 3.66
N GLY A 89 18.36 -3.55 3.38
CA GLY A 89 19.04 -3.23 2.12
C GLY A 89 18.18 -3.45 0.87
N LEU A 90 18.78 -4.03 -0.17
CA LEU A 90 18.10 -4.26 -1.45
C LEU A 90 16.90 -5.21 -1.32
N LYS A 91 16.97 -6.21 -0.41
CA LYS A 91 15.85 -7.14 -0.16
C LYS A 91 14.63 -6.39 0.39
N LEU A 92 14.84 -5.38 1.24
CA LEU A 92 13.77 -4.53 1.75
C LEU A 92 13.11 -3.74 0.62
N MET A 93 13.88 -3.13 -0.27
CA MET A 93 13.34 -2.38 -1.40
C MET A 93 12.55 -3.28 -2.35
N ALA A 94 13.08 -4.45 -2.68
CA ALA A 94 12.38 -5.44 -3.50
C ALA A 94 11.06 -5.88 -2.85
N ALA A 95 11.07 -6.13 -1.52
CA ALA A 95 9.88 -6.50 -0.79
C ALA A 95 8.83 -5.39 -0.75
N TRP A 96 9.26 -4.12 -0.60
CA TRP A 96 8.36 -2.97 -0.64
C TRP A 96 7.67 -2.83 -1.98
N VAL A 97 8.35 -3.07 -3.10
CA VAL A 97 7.74 -2.96 -4.43
C VAL A 97 6.86 -4.17 -4.72
N ALA A 98 7.39 -5.37 -4.57
CA ALA A 98 6.70 -6.57 -5.02
C ALA A 98 5.53 -6.98 -4.09
N GLY A 99 5.54 -6.63 -2.80
CA GLY A 99 4.42 -6.91 -1.89
C GLY A 99 3.11 -6.24 -2.31
N PRO A 100 3.02 -4.90 -2.31
CA PRO A 100 1.86 -4.16 -2.80
C PRO A 100 1.53 -4.51 -4.24
N THR A 101 2.52 -4.64 -5.12
CA THR A 101 2.30 -4.98 -6.54
C THR A 101 1.60 -6.33 -6.69
N ALA A 102 2.04 -7.37 -5.96
CA ALA A 102 1.43 -8.70 -6.02
C ALA A 102 0.04 -8.74 -5.36
N ALA A 103 -0.20 -7.91 -4.34
CA ALA A 103 -1.48 -7.88 -3.65
C ALA A 103 -2.55 -7.05 -4.39
N MET A 104 -2.13 -6.03 -5.16
CA MET A 104 -3.04 -5.04 -5.75
C MET A 104 -4.13 -5.63 -6.64
N PRO A 105 -3.91 -6.63 -7.51
CA PRO A 105 -5.00 -7.23 -8.30
C PRO A 105 -6.14 -7.77 -7.43
N HIS A 106 -5.80 -8.42 -6.31
CA HIS A 106 -6.77 -8.98 -5.36
C HIS A 106 -7.49 -7.88 -4.57
N ILE A 107 -6.76 -6.81 -4.21
CA ILE A 107 -7.34 -5.65 -3.55
C ILE A 107 -8.32 -4.95 -4.47
N LEU A 108 -7.97 -4.74 -5.74
CA LEU A 108 -8.82 -4.10 -6.75
C LEU A 108 -10.10 -4.89 -7.02
N ASP A 109 -10.00 -6.21 -7.19
CA ASP A 109 -11.18 -7.08 -7.35
C ASP A 109 -12.11 -6.94 -6.15
N ARG A 110 -11.56 -6.96 -4.92
CA ARG A 110 -12.37 -6.82 -3.72
C ARG A 110 -12.94 -5.41 -3.55
N LEU A 111 -12.19 -4.36 -3.90
CA LEU A 111 -12.68 -2.98 -3.90
C LEU A 111 -13.86 -2.80 -4.87
N GLY A 112 -13.88 -3.52 -5.98
CA GLY A 112 -15.02 -3.53 -6.91
C GLY A 112 -16.28 -4.20 -6.37
N GLN A 113 -16.18 -4.95 -5.26
CA GLN A 113 -17.28 -5.73 -4.67
C GLN A 113 -17.83 -5.13 -3.37
N VAL A 114 -17.11 -4.20 -2.73
CA VAL A 114 -17.50 -3.62 -1.45
C VAL A 114 -18.13 -2.24 -1.65
N SER A 115 -19.22 -1.95 -0.93
CA SER A 115 -19.90 -0.66 -0.95
C SER A 115 -19.52 0.26 0.21
N THR A 116 -18.70 -0.23 1.15
CA THR A 116 -18.31 0.49 2.36
C THR A 116 -16.79 0.50 2.55
N PRO A 117 -16.24 1.52 3.22
CA PRO A 117 -14.82 1.57 3.57
C PRO A 117 -14.38 0.29 4.25
N SER A 118 -13.30 -0.27 3.72
CA SER A 118 -12.81 -1.60 4.07
C SER A 118 -11.30 -1.54 4.27
N TRP A 119 -10.79 -2.38 5.15
CA TRP A 119 -9.36 -2.51 5.40
C TRP A 119 -8.81 -3.75 4.69
N PHE A 120 -7.59 -3.63 4.20
CA PHE A 120 -6.83 -4.67 3.52
C PHE A 120 -5.46 -4.79 4.17
N ARG A 121 -4.92 -6.00 4.18
CA ARG A 121 -3.57 -6.27 4.70
C ARG A 121 -2.73 -6.98 3.66
N VAL A 122 -1.62 -6.36 3.29
CA VAL A 122 -0.59 -6.98 2.47
C VAL A 122 0.35 -7.74 3.40
N ASN A 123 0.38 -9.08 3.25
CA ASN A 123 1.13 -9.97 4.13
C ASN A 123 2.64 -10.03 3.83
N GLY A 124 3.09 -9.42 2.72
CA GLY A 124 4.47 -9.42 2.26
C GLY A 124 4.76 -10.55 1.27
N ILE A 125 6.02 -10.67 0.85
CA ILE A 125 6.48 -11.70 -0.08
C ILE A 125 7.65 -12.49 0.53
N PRO A 126 7.78 -13.78 0.19
CA PRO A 126 8.94 -14.58 0.59
C PRO A 126 10.25 -13.97 0.03
N HIS A 127 11.36 -14.03 0.76
CA HIS A 127 12.60 -13.33 0.42
C HIS A 127 13.88 -14.16 0.62
N GLU A 128 13.73 -15.47 0.80
CA GLU A 128 14.85 -16.40 0.90
C GLU A 128 15.43 -16.71 -0.49
N ALA A 129 16.74 -16.97 -0.56
CA ALA A 129 17.43 -17.21 -1.83
C ALA A 129 16.83 -18.39 -2.60
N SER A 130 16.52 -19.49 -1.90
CA SER A 130 15.89 -20.69 -2.46
C SER A 130 14.48 -20.45 -3.02
N GLN A 131 13.83 -19.36 -2.65
CA GLN A 131 12.51 -18.96 -3.16
C GLN A 131 12.61 -18.06 -4.41
N ARG A 132 13.82 -17.58 -4.74
CA ARG A 132 14.06 -16.60 -5.80
C ARG A 132 14.86 -17.17 -6.96
N MET A 133 15.73 -18.13 -6.66
CA MET A 133 16.58 -18.74 -7.67
C MET A 133 16.94 -20.17 -7.30
N THR A 134 17.19 -20.97 -8.33
CA THR A 134 17.92 -22.22 -8.24
C THR A 134 19.21 -22.04 -9.04
N SER A 135 20.29 -22.65 -8.58
CA SER A 135 21.58 -22.63 -9.26
C SER A 135 22.17 -24.03 -9.30
N GLY A 136 22.83 -24.35 -10.40
CA GLY A 136 23.54 -25.61 -10.61
C GLY A 136 24.56 -25.43 -11.74
N PRO A 137 25.55 -26.33 -11.86
CA PRO A 137 26.51 -26.26 -12.96
C PRO A 137 25.80 -26.49 -14.30
N LEU A 138 26.24 -25.78 -15.35
CA LEU A 138 25.94 -26.16 -16.72
C LEU A 138 26.88 -27.31 -17.08
N LEU A 139 26.36 -28.53 -17.18
CA LEU A 139 27.12 -29.68 -17.69
C LEU A 139 27.26 -29.53 -19.20
N GLY A 140 28.49 -29.65 -19.69
CA GLY A 140 28.83 -29.67 -21.12
C GLY A 140 28.56 -31.01 -21.78
#